data_AF-R7V109-F1
#
_entry.id   AF-R7V109-F1
#
_cell.length_a   1.000
_cell.length_b   1.000
_cell.length_c   1.000
_cell.angle_alpha   90.00
_cell.angle_beta   90.00
_cell.angle_gamma   90.00
#
_symmetry.space_group_name_H-M   'P 1'
#
loop_
_entity.id
_entity.type
_entity.pdbx_description
1 polymer ?
#
loop_
_entity_poly.entity_id
_entity_poly.type
_entity_poly.pdbx_seq_one_letter_code
_entity_poly.pdbx_strand_id
1 'polypeptide(L)' 'VQQTMRVLGDEFETRYTEVFEEMCNQLHITPNNAHPTFVAIVNELYSDGVRWGRVVALFAYGGALAVHRVRREM' A
#
# COMPACT_ATOMS: atom_id res chain seq x y z
N VAL A 1 -12.47 -14.48 -7.40
CA VAL A 1 -12.00 -13.08 -7.20
C VAL A 1 -10.95 -13.00 -6.09
N GLN A 2 -11.25 -13.39 -4.84
CA GLN A 2 -10.29 -13.28 -3.73
C GLN A 2 -8.96 -14.01 -3.96
N GLN A 3 -8.99 -15.21 -4.55
CA GLN A 3 -7.77 -15.99 -4.80
C GLN A 3 -6.87 -15.34 -5.85
N THR A 4 -7.46 -14.85 -6.95
CA THR A 4 -6.73 -14.13 -8.00
C THR A 4 -6.09 -12.85 -7.46
N MET A 5 -6.82 -12.11 -6.63
CA MET A 5 -6.32 -10.89 -6.02
C MET A 5 -5.16 -11.16 -5.04
N ARG A 6 -5.23 -12.27 -4.29
CA ARG A 6 -4.14 -12.68 -3.40
C ARG A 6 -2.88 -13.03 -4.18
N VAL A 7 -2.99 -13.87 -5.21
CA VAL A 7 -1.83 -14.25 -6.03
C VAL A 7 -1.17 -13.03 -6.68
N LEU A 8 -1.97 -12.12 -7.25
CA LEU A 8 -1.44 -10.89 -7.84
C LEU A 8 -0.85 -9.95 -6.79
N GLY A 9 -1.45 -9.89 -5.59
CA GLY A 9 -0.93 -9.13 -4.46
C GLY A 9 0.42 -9.66 -3.98
N ASP A 10 0.56 -10.98 -3.81
CA ASP A 10 1.80 -11.62 -3.36
C ASP A 10 2.95 -11.42 -4.38
N GLU A 11 2.64 -11.51 -5.68
CA GLU A 11 3.60 -11.24 -6.76
C GLU A 11 4.01 -9.76 -6.77
N PHE A 12 3.06 -8.86 -6.56
CA PHE A 12 3.30 -7.42 -6.50
C PHE A 12 4.14 -7.05 -5.27
N GLU A 13 3.81 -7.60 -4.11
CA GLU A 13 4.55 -7.37 -2.87
C GLU A 13 5.99 -7.86 -3.03
N THR A 14 6.20 -9.10 -3.47
CA THR A 14 7.55 -9.66 -3.72
C THR A 14 8.38 -8.79 -4.66
N ARG A 15 7.76 -8.25 -5.70
CA ARG A 15 8.43 -7.43 -6.72
C ARG A 15 8.73 -6.00 -6.25
N TYR A 16 7.94 -5.46 -5.33
CA TYR A 16 7.99 -4.04 -4.93
C TYR A 16 8.21 -3.83 -3.43
N THR A 17 8.65 -4.87 -2.69
CA THR A 17 8.90 -4.82 -1.23
C THR A 17 9.72 -3.60 -0.81
N GLU A 18 10.87 -3.37 -1.45
CA GLU A 18 11.78 -2.27 -1.09
C GLU A 18 11.12 -0.89 -1.27
N VAL A 19 10.35 -0.72 -2.35
CA VAL A 19 9.61 0.52 -2.64
C VAL A 19 8.53 0.75 -1.60
N PHE A 20 7.83 -0.30 -1.18
CA PHE A 20 6.80 -0.20 -0.14
C PHE A 20 7.39 0.11 1.24
N GLU A 21 8.51 -0.50 1.60
CA GLU A 21 9.21 -0.19 2.84
C GLU A 21 9.71 1.26 2.85
N GLU A 22 10.29 1.73 1.74
CA GLU A 22 10.73 3.11 1.60
C GLU A 22 9.55 4.08 1.71
N MET A 23 8.44 3.83 1.01
CA MET A 23 7.23 4.64 1.12
C MET A 23 6.68 4.67 2.55
N CYS A 24 6.63 3.53 3.25
CA CYS A 24 6.18 3.48 4.65
C CYS A 24 7.09 4.31 5.57
N ASN A 25 8.40 4.31 5.32
CA ASN A 25 9.36 5.09 6.08
C ASN A 25 9.24 6.61 5.79
N GLN A 26 9.10 6.99 4.52
CA GLN A 26 9.02 8.41 4.11
C GLN A 26 7.72 9.08 4.53
N LEU A 27 6.59 8.36 4.49
CA LEU A 27 5.27 8.94 4.75
C LEU A 27 5.01 9.19 6.24
N HIS A 28 5.89 8.72 7.15
CA HIS A 28 5.80 8.88 8.60
C HIS A 28 4.36 8.74 9.10
N ILE A 29 3.72 7.64 8.71
CA ILE A 29 2.32 7.45 9.02
C ILE A 29 2.19 7.31 10.54
N THR A 30 1.28 8.09 11.13
CA THR A 30 0.88 8.12 12.55
C THR A 30 -0.64 8.01 12.62
N PRO A 31 -1.24 7.63 13.77
CA PRO A 31 -2.70 7.61 13.90
C PRO A 31 -3.38 8.95 13.49
N ASN A 32 -2.70 10.08 13.72
CA ASN A 32 -3.21 11.42 13.43
C ASN A 32 -3.21 11.77 11.93
N ASN A 33 -2.34 11.16 11.12
CA ASN A 33 -2.21 11.47 9.69
C ASN A 33 -2.57 10.29 8.77
N ALA A 34 -2.90 9.11 9.31
CA ALA A 34 -3.15 7.91 8.50
C ALA A 34 -4.22 8.10 7.43
N HIS A 35 -5.38 8.63 7.81
CA HIS A 35 -6.48 8.87 6.87
C HIS A 35 -6.14 9.91 5.80
N PRO A 36 -5.70 11.15 6.12
CA PRO A 36 -5.38 12.14 5.08
C PRO A 36 -4.21 11.69 4.18
N THR A 37 -3.19 11.03 4.72
CA THR A 37 -2.09 10.48 3.91
C THR A 37 -2.58 9.39 2.96
N PHE A 38 -3.45 8.49 3.43
CA PHE A 38 -4.03 7.46 2.56
C PHE A 38 -4.86 8.07 1.42
N VAL A 39 -5.69 9.07 1.71
CA VAL A 39 -6.49 9.77 0.69
C VAL A 39 -5.60 10.45 -0.34
N ALA A 40 -4.50 11.09 0.09
CA ALA A 40 -3.56 11.72 -0.83
C ALA A 40 -2.91 10.70 -1.79
N ILE A 41 -2.48 9.54 -1.27
CA ILE A 41 -1.91 8.46 -2.09
C ILE A 41 -2.93 7.95 -3.10
N VAL A 42 -4.19 7.71 -2.68
CA VAL A 42 -5.25 7.24 -3.57
C VAL A 42 -5.55 8.27 -4.66
N ASN A 43 -5.63 9.55 -4.31
CA ASN A 43 -5.87 10.62 -5.29
C ASN A 43 -4.75 10.71 -6.33
N GLU A 44 -3.50 10.62 -5.90
CA GLU A 44 -2.35 10.63 -6.81
C GLU A 44 -2.34 9.38 -7.70
N LEU A 45 -2.58 8.22 -7.10
CA LEU A 45 -2.59 6.92 -7.78
C LEU A 45 -3.68 6.84 -8.86
N TYR A 46 -4.80 7.53 -8.72
CA TYR A 46 -5.89 7.52 -9.71
C TYR A 46 -6.10 8.84 -10.43
N SER A 47 -5.13 9.75 -10.37
CA SER A 47 -5.17 11.07 -11.03
C SER A 47 -5.44 10.99 -12.54
N ASP A 48 -4.96 9.93 -13.20
CA ASP A 48 -5.19 9.66 -14.63
C ASP A 48 -6.26 8.58 -14.92
N GLY A 49 -7.05 8.22 -13.90
CA GLY A 49 -8.11 7.22 -13.98
C GLY A 49 -7.79 5.88 -13.32
N VAL A 50 -8.79 4.99 -13.28
CA VAL A 50 -8.70 3.70 -12.59
C VAL A 50 -8.08 2.64 -13.49
N ARG A 51 -7.02 2.00 -13.01
CA ARG A 51 -6.36 0.86 -13.65
C ARG A 51 -6.27 -0.31 -12.68
N TRP A 52 -6.63 -1.51 -13.12
CA TRP A 52 -6.67 -2.70 -12.25
C TRP A 52 -5.33 -3.02 -11.59
N GLY A 53 -4.20 -2.79 -12.28
CA GLY A 53 -2.87 -2.95 -11.68
C GLY A 53 -2.63 -2.01 -10.49
N ARG A 54 -3.18 -0.79 -10.52
CA ARG A 54 -3.10 0.16 -9.41
C ARG A 54 -4.03 -0.19 -8.26
N VAL A 55 -5.20 -0.78 -8.57
CA VAL A 55 -6.08 -1.36 -7.55
C VAL A 55 -5.34 -2.44 -6.79
N VAL A 56 -4.72 -3.41 -7.49
CA VAL A 56 -3.93 -4.45 -6.85
C VAL A 56 -2.78 -3.87 -6.01
N ALA A 57 -2.05 -2.88 -6.56
CA ALA A 57 -0.96 -2.20 -5.86
C ALA A 57 -1.40 -1.54 -4.55
N LEU A 58 -2.56 -0.89 -4.54
CA LEU A 58 -3.11 -0.24 -3.34
C LEU A 58 -3.40 -1.24 -2.23
N PHE A 59 -3.96 -2.41 -2.57
CA PHE A 59 -4.23 -3.46 -1.59
C PHE A 59 -2.94 -4.10 -1.05
N ALA A 60 -1.96 -4.35 -1.91
CA ALA A 60 -0.64 -4.84 -1.49
C ALA A 60 0.05 -3.83 -0.56
N TYR A 61 0.08 -2.55 -0.94
CA TYR A 61 0.64 -1.48 -0.11
C TYR A 61 -0.07 -1.34 1.25
N GLY A 62 -1.39 -1.40 1.27
CA GLY A 62 -2.17 -1.35 2.51
C GLY A 62 -1.85 -2.51 3.46
N GLY A 63 -1.64 -3.71 2.92
CA GLY A 63 -1.17 -4.88 3.68
C GLY A 63 0.23 -4.67 4.25
N ALA A 64 1.18 -4.26 3.41
CA ALA A 64 2.55 -3.96 3.83
C ALA A 64 2.61 -2.89 4.94
N LEU A 65 1.81 -1.83 4.82
CA LEU A 65 1.70 -0.77 5.83
C LEU A 65 1.16 -1.31 7.17
N ALA A 66 0.14 -2.16 7.14
CA ALA A 66 -0.41 -2.78 8.35
C ALA A 66 0.64 -3.65 9.06
N VAL A 67 1.40 -4.46 8.31
CA VAL A 67 2.51 -5.27 8.84
C VAL A 67 3.62 -4.38 9.39
N HIS A 68 4.01 -3.33 8.68
CA HIS A 68 5.04 -2.38 9.10
C HIS A 68 4.69 -1.71 10.43
N ARG A 69 3.42 -1.35 10.64
CA ARG A 69 2.95 -0.77 11.91
C ARG A 69 3.03 -1.75 13.07
N VAL A 70 2.55 -2.98 12.89
CA VAL A 70 2.62 -4.01 13.94
C VAL A 70 4.08 -4.30 14.33
N ARG A 71 5.01 -4.32 13.37
CA ARG A 71 6.44 -4.55 13.63
C ARG A 71 7.14 -3.41 14.37
N ARG A 72 6.65 -2.17 14.27
CA ARG A 72 7.23 -0.99 14.95
C ARG A 72 6.58 -0.70 16.31
N GLU A 73 5.42 -1.29 16.59
CA GLU A 73 4.76 -1.23 17.90
C GLU A 73 5.21 -2.37 18.85
N MET A 74 5.89 -3.39 18.33
CA MET A 74 6.72 -4.35 19.08
C MET A 74 8.17 -3.85 19.21
#